data_AF-A0A317KTT5-F1
#
_entry.id   AF-A0A317KTT5-F1
#
_cell.length_a   1.000
_cell.length_b   1.000
_cell.length_c   1.000
_cell.angle_alpha   90.00
_cell.angle_beta   90.00
_cell.angle_gamma   90.00
#
_symmetry.space_group_name_H-M   'P 1'
#
loop_
_entity.id
_entity.type
_entity.pdbx_description
1 polymer ?
#
loop_
_entity_poly.entity_id
_entity_poly.type
_entity_poly.pdbx_seq_one_letter_code
_entity_poly.pdbx_strand_id
1 'polypeptide(L)'
;MSQSNGREAGRAPGQERHRGAVTLRRQAIPTSTADQRLLDSRARSDWKTKDAWRALRILSEFVEGFDTLADLPPAVSVFGSARSLPESPECQLAEALGAALARAGYAVITGGGPGVMEASNRGASEAGGR
;
A
#
# COMPACT_ATOMS: atom_id res chain seq x y z
N MET A 1 -64.49 35.06 -21.25
CA MET A 1 -63.19 34.51 -21.68
C MET A 1 -62.12 35.36 -21.01
N SER A 2 -61.12 34.88 -20.28
CA SER A 2 -60.78 33.61 -19.65
C SER A 2 -59.71 33.99 -18.61
N GLN A 3 -59.74 33.38 -17.44
CA GLN A 3 -58.67 33.48 -16.44
C GLN A 3 -57.42 32.69 -16.90
N SER A 4 -56.23 33.11 -16.46
CA SER A 4 -55.17 32.23 -15.90
C SER A 4 -54.01 33.09 -15.36
N ASN A 5 -53.84 33.15 -14.03
CA ASN A 5 -52.85 32.41 -13.21
C ASN A 5 -51.39 32.76 -13.56
N GLY A 6 -50.57 33.37 -12.70
CA GLY A 6 -50.44 33.15 -11.26
C GLY A 6 -49.44 32.03 -11.01
N ARG A 7 -48.21 32.38 -10.62
CA ARG A 7 -47.31 31.65 -9.69
C ARG A 7 -45.99 32.39 -9.52
N GLU A 8 -45.95 33.27 -8.52
CA GLU A 8 -44.72 33.57 -7.80
C GLU A 8 -44.13 32.25 -7.29
N ALA A 9 -42.87 31.97 -7.64
CA ALA A 9 -42.14 30.85 -7.06
C ALA A 9 -41.87 31.18 -5.58
N GLY A 10 -42.77 30.70 -4.72
CA GLY A 10 -42.68 30.82 -3.27
C GLY A 10 -41.30 30.38 -2.77
N ARG A 11 -40.59 31.32 -2.16
CA ARG A 11 -39.36 31.15 -1.40
C ARG A 11 -39.59 30.11 -0.30
N ALA A 12 -39.05 28.90 -0.48
CA ALA A 12 -39.15 27.85 0.53
C ALA A 12 -38.52 28.32 1.87
N PRO A 13 -39.18 28.09 3.02
CA PRO A 13 -38.66 28.48 4.33
C PRO A 13 -37.34 27.77 4.61
N GLY A 14 -36.40 28.51 5.20
CA GLY A 14 -34.97 28.15 5.25
C GLY A 14 -34.72 26.74 5.74
N GLN A 15 -34.12 25.91 4.87
CA GLN A 15 -33.61 24.61 5.28
C GLN A 15 -32.61 24.82 6.43
N GLU A 16 -32.91 24.22 7.57
CA GLU A 16 -32.00 24.03 8.69
C GLU A 16 -31.66 22.55 8.71
N ARG A 17 -30.35 22.22 8.68
CA ARG A 17 -29.87 20.83 8.68
C ARG A 17 -29.05 20.59 9.92
N HIS A 18 -29.45 19.61 10.72
CA HIS A 18 -28.71 19.19 11.91
C HIS A 18 -27.65 18.15 11.52
N ARG A 19 -26.40 18.36 11.96
CA ARG A 19 -25.30 17.39 11.86
C ARG A 19 -24.71 17.21 13.25
N GLY A 20 -25.09 16.13 13.93
CA GLY A 20 -24.75 15.94 15.35
C GLY A 20 -25.28 17.10 16.20
N ALA A 21 -24.43 17.67 17.05
CA ALA A 21 -24.78 18.82 17.90
C ALA A 21 -24.80 20.18 17.17
N VAL A 22 -24.58 20.21 15.84
CA VAL A 22 -24.45 21.46 15.09
C VAL A 22 -25.64 21.66 14.15
N THR A 23 -26.27 22.82 14.22
CA THR A 23 -27.34 23.26 13.30
C THR A 23 -26.74 24.15 12.21
N LEU A 24 -26.81 23.68 10.96
CA LEU A 24 -26.37 24.43 9.79
C LEU A 24 -27.56 25.13 9.15
N ARG A 25 -27.46 26.44 8.92
CA ARG A 25 -28.55 27.25 8.35
C ARG A 25 -28.16 27.86 7.00
N ARG A 26 -29.13 27.88 6.07
CA ARG A 26 -29.02 28.59 4.77
C ARG A 26 -27.73 28.24 4.01
N GLN A 27 -26.80 29.20 3.92
CA GLN A 27 -25.55 29.11 3.16
C GLN A 27 -24.51 28.18 3.80
N ALA A 28 -24.68 27.81 5.07
CA ALA A 28 -23.79 26.87 5.77
C ALA A 28 -24.17 25.40 5.52
N ILE A 29 -25.26 25.12 4.79
CA ILE A 29 -25.63 23.75 4.40
C ILE A 29 -24.80 23.36 3.18
N PRO A 30 -23.89 22.37 3.29
CA PRO A 30 -23.12 21.93 2.15
C PRO A 30 -24.03 21.29 1.11
N THR A 31 -23.85 21.65 -0.16
CA THR A 31 -24.63 21.15 -1.30
C THR A 31 -24.32 19.69 -1.66
N SER A 32 -23.29 19.11 -1.05
CA SER A 32 -22.86 17.73 -1.22
C SER A 32 -22.57 17.06 0.13
N THR A 33 -22.71 15.73 0.19
CA THR A 33 -22.25 14.95 1.33
C THR A 33 -20.73 14.85 1.35
N ALA A 34 -20.15 14.49 2.50
CA ALA A 34 -18.70 14.27 2.59
C ALA A 34 -18.24 13.14 1.64
N ASP A 35 -19.00 12.04 1.60
CA ASP A 35 -18.71 10.90 0.72
C ASP A 35 -18.84 11.28 -0.76
N GLN A 36 -19.86 12.06 -1.12
CA GLN A 36 -20.02 12.56 -2.49
C GLN A 36 -18.80 13.40 -2.91
N ARG A 37 -18.27 14.26 -2.04
CA ARG A 37 -17.04 15.02 -2.32
C ARG A 37 -15.79 14.15 -2.44
N LEU A 38 -15.70 13.08 -1.66
CA LEU A 38 -14.56 12.15 -1.72
C LEU A 38 -14.56 11.31 -3.01
N LEU A 39 -15.76 10.90 -3.45
CA LEU A 39 -15.96 10.00 -4.60
C LEU A 39 -16.06 10.75 -5.94
N ASP A 40 -16.49 12.02 -5.94
CA ASP A 40 -16.51 12.90 -7.13
C ASP A 40 -15.08 13.28 -7.54
N SER A 41 -14.47 12.39 -8.33
CA SER A 41 -13.02 12.31 -8.57
C SER A 41 -12.49 13.22 -9.70
N ARG A 42 -13.26 14.19 -10.18
CA ARG A 42 -12.95 15.00 -11.39
C ARG A 42 -11.93 16.13 -11.20
N ALA A 43 -11.43 16.37 -9.98
CA ALA A 43 -10.53 17.49 -9.68
C ALA A 43 -9.19 17.09 -9.04
N ARG A 44 -8.69 15.86 -9.25
CA ARG A 44 -7.37 15.44 -8.73
C ARG A 44 -6.23 15.65 -9.73
N SER A 45 -6.05 16.89 -10.12
CA SER A 45 -4.82 17.41 -10.72
C SER A 45 -4.53 18.64 -9.86
N ASP A 46 -3.83 18.57 -8.73
CA ASP A 46 -2.36 18.60 -8.70
C ASP A 46 -1.82 18.48 -7.25
N TRP A 47 -2.52 17.76 -6.37
CA TRP A 47 -2.21 17.73 -4.93
C TRP A 47 -1.07 16.75 -4.56
N LYS A 48 -0.38 16.19 -5.57
CA LYS A 48 0.90 15.51 -5.39
C LYS A 48 1.97 16.57 -5.12
N THR A 49 1.97 17.16 -3.94
CA THR A 49 3.25 17.52 -3.32
C THR A 49 3.96 16.18 -3.15
N LYS A 50 4.75 15.79 -4.15
CA LYS A 50 5.25 14.43 -4.36
C LYS A 50 5.90 13.87 -3.09
N ASP A 51 6.46 14.75 -2.27
CA ASP A 51 7.23 14.39 -1.09
C ASP A 51 6.36 13.98 0.11
N ALA A 52 5.20 14.61 0.36
CA ALA A 52 4.29 14.18 1.43
C ALA A 52 3.72 12.78 1.15
N TRP A 53 3.32 12.53 -0.10
CA TRP A 53 2.85 11.21 -0.52
C TRP A 53 3.95 10.15 -0.55
N ARG A 54 5.18 10.53 -0.91
CA ARG A 54 6.33 9.63 -0.81
C ARG A 54 6.64 9.27 0.64
N ALA A 55 6.58 10.23 1.56
CA ALA A 55 6.81 9.96 2.98
C ALA A 55 5.78 8.96 3.55
N LEU A 56 4.50 9.14 3.23
CA LEU A 56 3.46 8.18 3.60
C LEU A 56 3.72 6.80 3.01
N ARG A 57 4.14 6.72 1.74
CA ARG A 57 4.47 5.44 1.09
C ARG A 57 5.66 4.73 1.73
N ILE A 58 6.73 5.47 2.07
CA ILE A 58 7.90 4.93 2.76
C ILE A 58 7.49 4.40 4.14
N LEU A 59 6.67 5.16 4.89
CA LEU A 59 6.15 4.70 6.18
C LEU A 59 5.32 3.42 6.04
N SER A 60 4.48 3.32 5.01
CA SER A 60 3.72 2.10 4.72
C SER A 60 4.63 0.90 4.42
N GLU A 61 5.69 1.09 3.62
CA GLU A 61 6.68 0.04 3.33
C GLU A 61 7.40 -0.45 4.61
N PHE A 62 7.71 0.45 5.55
CA PHE A 62 8.27 0.06 6.84
C PHE A 62 7.29 -0.74 7.70
N VAL A 63 6.02 -0.32 7.78
CA VAL A 63 5.00 -1.04 8.55
C VAL A 63 4.81 -2.45 7.99
N GLU A 64 4.67 -2.59 6.67
CA GLU A 64 4.53 -3.88 5.99
C GLU A 64 5.77 -4.76 6.19
N GLY A 65 6.97 -4.18 6.07
CA GLY A 65 8.23 -4.90 6.27
C GLY A 65 8.40 -5.41 7.70
N PHE A 66 8.07 -4.60 8.72
CA PHE A 66 8.16 -5.03 10.11
C PHE A 66 7.14 -6.11 10.45
N ASP A 67 5.89 -5.99 9.97
CA ASP A 67 4.85 -6.98 10.22
C ASP A 67 5.21 -8.34 9.58
N THR A 68 5.68 -8.31 8.32
CA THR A 68 6.08 -9.53 7.58
C THR A 68 7.27 -10.25 8.23
N LEU A 69 8.22 -9.50 8.79
CA LEU A 69 9.47 -10.04 9.34
C LEU A 69 9.43 -10.25 10.86
N ALA A 70 8.31 -9.94 11.53
CA ALA A 70 8.20 -9.97 13.00
C ALA A 70 8.49 -11.35 13.61
N ASP A 71 8.06 -12.42 12.93
CA ASP A 71 8.15 -13.80 13.41
C ASP A 71 9.28 -14.61 12.76
N LEU A 72 10.26 -13.92 12.15
CA LEU A 72 11.38 -14.58 11.50
C LEU A 72 12.34 -15.17 12.55
N PRO A 73 12.78 -16.45 12.42
CA PRO A 73 13.85 -17.00 13.26
C PRO A 73 15.19 -16.27 12.99
N PRO A 74 16.27 -16.58 13.74
CA PRO A 74 17.60 -16.08 13.40
C PRO A 74 17.89 -16.26 11.92
N ALA A 75 18.31 -15.19 11.26
CA ALA A 75 18.41 -15.16 9.81
C ALA A 75 19.79 -14.71 9.35
N VAL A 76 20.18 -15.17 8.16
CA VAL A 76 21.41 -14.78 7.48
C VAL A 76 21.05 -14.16 6.14
N SER A 77 21.51 -12.92 5.92
CA SER A 77 21.37 -12.26 4.63
C SER A 77 22.49 -12.67 3.69
N VAL A 78 22.14 -13.28 2.55
CA VAL A 78 23.08 -13.72 1.52
C VAL A 78 23.03 -12.77 0.33
N PHE A 79 24.19 -12.28 -0.08
CA PHE A 79 24.35 -11.38 -1.23
C PHE A 79 25.21 -12.04 -2.30
N GLY A 80 24.88 -11.76 -3.56
CA GLY A 80 25.65 -12.25 -4.69
C GLY A 80 25.15 -11.69 -6.02
N SER A 81 25.84 -12.06 -7.10
CA SER A 81 25.56 -11.55 -8.44
C SER A 81 24.17 -12.01 -8.94
N ALA A 82 23.37 -11.05 -9.40
CA ALA A 82 22.13 -11.30 -10.15
C ALA A 82 22.38 -11.79 -11.59
N ARG A 83 23.64 -11.80 -12.04
CA ARG A 83 24.03 -12.11 -13.43
C ARG A 83 24.70 -13.47 -13.58
N SER A 84 24.95 -14.18 -12.48
CA SER A 84 25.54 -15.52 -12.53
C SER A 84 24.56 -16.50 -13.16
N LEU A 85 25.08 -17.35 -14.05
CA LEU A 85 24.30 -18.42 -14.66
C LEU A 85 24.03 -19.53 -13.63
N PRO A 86 22.92 -20.28 -13.73
CA PRO A 86 22.59 -21.35 -12.79
C PRO A 86 23.69 -22.41 -12.63
N GLU A 87 24.41 -22.72 -13.70
CA GLU A 87 25.46 -23.75 -13.73
C GLU A 87 26.80 -23.23 -13.19
N SER A 88 26.90 -21.94 -12.85
CA SER A 88 28.16 -21.36 -12.39
C SER A 88 28.56 -21.94 -11.02
N PRO A 89 29.87 -22.05 -10.74
CA PRO A 89 30.35 -22.55 -9.45
C PRO A 89 29.81 -21.75 -8.25
N GLU A 90 29.61 -20.45 -8.42
CA GLU A 90 29.07 -19.57 -7.38
C GLU A 90 27.61 -19.87 -7.08
N CYS A 91 26.78 -20.16 -8.09
CA CYS A 91 25.38 -20.55 -7.90
C CYS A 91 25.28 -21.91 -7.21
N GLN A 92 26.09 -22.89 -7.62
CA GLN A 92 26.12 -24.21 -6.97
C GLN A 92 26.54 -24.11 -5.50
N LEU A 93 27.56 -23.29 -5.20
CA LEU A 93 27.99 -23.02 -3.83
C LEU A 93 26.89 -22.33 -3.02
N ALA A 94 26.21 -21.36 -3.60
CA ALA A 94 25.14 -20.61 -2.95
C ALA A 94 23.93 -21.49 -2.61
N GLU A 95 23.57 -22.42 -3.50
CA GLU A 95 22.54 -23.42 -3.23
C GLU A 95 22.93 -24.34 -2.08
N ALA A 96 24.16 -24.87 -2.09
CA ALA A 96 24.67 -25.68 -0.98
C ALA A 96 24.71 -24.90 0.35
N LEU A 97 25.08 -23.62 0.31
CA LEU A 97 25.09 -22.72 1.47
C LEU A 97 23.67 -22.50 2.01
N GLY A 98 22.70 -22.17 1.16
CA GLY A 98 21.31 -21.97 1.56
C GLY A 98 20.75 -23.21 2.26
N ALA A 99 21.00 -24.39 1.70
CA ALA A 99 20.59 -25.65 2.29
C ALA A 99 21.27 -25.93 3.65
N ALA A 100 22.55 -25.58 3.79
CA ALA A 100 23.28 -25.73 5.05
C ALA A 100 22.77 -24.78 6.14
N LEU A 101 22.46 -23.52 5.79
CA LEU A 101 21.90 -22.53 6.71
C LEU A 101 20.52 -22.97 7.22
N ALA A 102 19.65 -23.41 6.32
CA ALA A 102 18.33 -23.95 6.66
C ALA A 102 18.43 -25.12 7.64
N ARG A 103 19.31 -26.11 7.35
CA ARG A 103 19.54 -27.25 8.25
C ARG A 103 20.12 -26.86 9.61
N ALA A 104 20.85 -25.74 9.67
CA ALA A 104 21.39 -25.19 10.90
C ALA A 104 20.36 -24.34 11.70
N GLY A 105 19.11 -24.21 11.20
CA GLY A 105 18.03 -23.48 11.86
C GLY A 105 18.00 -21.98 11.58
N TYR A 106 18.72 -21.52 10.54
CA TYR A 106 18.67 -20.13 10.10
C TYR A 106 17.69 -19.94 8.95
N ALA A 107 16.94 -18.84 8.97
CA ALA A 107 16.25 -18.34 7.77
C ALA A 107 17.25 -17.69 6.81
N VAL A 108 16.97 -17.75 5.51
CA VAL A 108 17.82 -17.15 4.47
C VAL A 108 17.11 -15.94 3.87
N ILE A 109 17.75 -14.77 3.97
CA ILE A 109 17.24 -13.52 3.39
C ILE A 109 18.12 -13.16 2.19
N THR A 110 17.51 -12.76 1.08
CA THR A 110 18.23 -12.24 -0.10
C THR A 110 17.54 -11.01 -0.66
N GLY A 111 18.11 -10.41 -1.71
CA GLY A 111 17.43 -9.35 -2.48
C GLY A 111 16.32 -9.84 -3.41
N GLY A 112 16.02 -11.15 -3.43
CA GLY A 112 14.94 -11.75 -4.24
C GLY A 112 15.19 -11.78 -5.75
N GLY A 113 16.40 -11.44 -6.21
CA GLY A 113 16.76 -11.45 -7.62
C GLY A 113 17.27 -12.81 -8.13
N PRO A 114 17.58 -12.91 -9.43
CA PRO A 114 18.12 -14.14 -10.05
C PRO A 114 19.57 -14.44 -9.62
N GLY A 115 20.15 -15.50 -10.19
CA GLY A 115 21.56 -15.85 -10.01
C GLY A 115 21.86 -16.39 -8.61
N VAL A 116 22.89 -15.84 -7.96
CA VAL A 116 23.36 -16.34 -6.65
C VAL A 116 22.28 -16.20 -5.56
N MET A 117 21.46 -15.15 -5.63
CA MET A 117 20.36 -14.93 -4.67
C MET A 117 19.28 -16.00 -4.83
N GLU A 118 18.82 -16.25 -6.05
CA GLU A 118 17.86 -17.31 -6.36
C GLU A 118 18.40 -18.68 -5.94
N ALA A 119 19.66 -18.98 -6.23
CA ALA A 119 20.29 -20.25 -5.84
C ALA A 119 20.29 -20.43 -4.31
N SER A 120 20.63 -19.37 -3.55
CA SER A 120 20.57 -19.40 -2.08
C SER A 120 19.16 -19.66 -1.56
N ASN A 121 18.15 -18.97 -2.12
CA ASN A 121 16.75 -19.17 -1.77
C ASN A 121 16.28 -20.59 -2.10
N ARG A 122 16.66 -21.11 -3.27
CA ARG A 122 16.32 -22.47 -3.71
C ARG A 122 16.87 -23.50 -2.75
N GLY A 123 18.17 -23.43 -2.44
CA GLY A 123 18.80 -24.37 -1.50
C GLY A 123 18.17 -24.34 -0.11
N ALA A 124 17.83 -23.16 0.41
CA ALA A 124 17.14 -23.02 1.69
C ALA A 124 15.73 -23.63 1.66
N SER A 125 14.96 -23.32 0.62
CA SER A 125 13.58 -23.80 0.43
C SER A 125 13.51 -25.32 0.27
N GLU A 126 14.37 -25.90 -0.57
CA GLU A 126 14.43 -27.35 -0.80
C GLU A 126 14.86 -28.14 0.45
N ALA A 127 15.63 -27.49 1.35
CA ALA A 127 15.99 -28.05 2.64
C ALA A 127 14.90 -27.88 3.73
N GLY A 128 13.73 -27.33 3.39
CA GLY A 128 12.63 -27.08 4.32
C GLY A 128 12.85 -25.88 5.24
N GLY A 129 13.79 -24.99 4.89
CA GLY A 129 14.05 -23.74 5.58
C GLY A 129 13.00 -22.66 5.28
N ARG A 130 13.20 -21.50 5.91
CA ARG A 130 12.46 -20.26 5.64
C ARG A 130 13.33 -19.27 4.87
#